data_AF-A0A218W1H3-F1
#
_entry.id   AF-A0A218W1H3-F1
#
_cell.length_a   1.000
_cell.length_b   1.000
_cell.length_c   1.000
_cell.angle_alpha   90.00
_cell.angle_beta   90.00
_cell.angle_gamma   90.00
#
_symmetry.space_group_name_H-M   'P 1'
#
loop_
_entity.id
_entity.type
_entity.pdbx_description
1 polymer ?
#
loop_
_entity_poly.entity_id
_entity_poly.type
_entity_poly.pdbx_seq_one_letter_code
_entity_poly.pdbx_strand_id
1 'polypeptide(L)' 'MKNVLLDWRRWFYIIERIVQGFLCLDKYSRLKIIHRDLKTSNILLDGELNPKISDFGTAGIFGDSESRPNTNRIVGT' A
#
# COMPACT_ATOMS: atom_id res chain seq x y z
N MET A 1 18.70 -1.35 -14.31
CA MET A 1 18.29 -2.01 -13.05
C MET A 1 19.07 -3.30 -12.91
N LYS A 2 19.80 -3.49 -11.80
CA LYS A 2 20.41 -4.80 -11.51
C LYS A 2 19.27 -5.76 -11.16
N ASN A 3 19.13 -6.86 -11.91
CA ASN A 3 18.22 -7.95 -11.56
C ASN A 3 18.78 -8.64 -10.32
N VAL A 4 18.42 -8.14 -9.14
CA VAL A 4 18.66 -8.83 -7.89
C VAL A 4 17.73 -10.04 -7.92
N LEU A 5 18.30 -11.24 -8.01
CA LEU A 5 17.57 -12.48 -7.81
C LEU A 5 17.04 -12.47 -6.37
N LEU A 6 15.80 -12.03 -6.21
CA LEU A 6 15.04 -12.13 -4.97
C LEU A 6 14.72 -13.60 -4.79
N ASP A 7 15.39 -14.25 -3.83
CA ASP A 7 14.99 -15.58 -3.41
C ASP A 7 13.56 -15.56 -2.81
N TRP A 8 12.94 -16.73 -2.72
CA TRP A 8 11.57 -16.84 -2.22
C TRP A 8 11.41 -16.28 -0.80
N ARG A 9 12.45 -16.39 0.03
CA ARG A 9 12.43 -15.90 1.40
C ARG A 9 12.36 -14.38 1.44
N ARG A 10 13.12 -13.71 0.57
CA ARG A 10 13.12 -12.26 0.41
C ARG A 10 11.79 -11.77 -0.17
N TRP A 11 11.21 -12.50 -1.12
CA TRP A 11 9.85 -12.24 -1.63
C TRP A 11 8.80 -12.31 -0.53
N PHE A 12 8.82 -13.37 0.27
CA PHE A 12 7.89 -13.53 1.38
C PHE A 12 8.01 -12.39 2.39
N TYR A 13 9.24 -12.00 2.73
CA TYR A 13 9.50 -10.85 3.61
C TYR A 13 8.91 -9.54 3.06
N ILE A 14 9.08 -9.26 1.76
CA ILE A 14 8.52 -8.08 1.11
C ILE A 14 6.98 -8.09 1.20
N ILE A 15 6.35 -9.22 0.87
CA ILE A 15 4.88 -9.37 0.94
C ILE A 15 4.38 -9.15 2.37
N GLU A 16 5.02 -9.78 3.36
CA GLU A 16 4.68 -9.64 4.77
C GLU A 16 4.74 -8.17 5.22
N ARG A 17 5.83 -7.46 4.86
CA ARG A 17 5.99 -6.04 5.21
C ARG A 17 4.96 -5.14 4.54
N ILE A 18 4.55 -5.44 3.30
CA ILE A 18 3.46 -4.73 2.61
C ILE A 18 2.14 -4.93 3.37
N VAL A 19 1.80 -6.17 3.73
CA VAL A 19 0.57 -6.49 4.46
C VAL A 19 0.55 -5.83 5.84
N GLN A 20 1.68 -5.81 6.55
CA GLN A 20 1.81 -5.10 7.83
C GLN A 20 1.60 -3.59 7.68
N GLY A 21 2.14 -2.99 6.60
CA GLY A 21 1.92 -1.58 6.29
C GLY A 21 0.44 -1.25 6.09
N PHE A 22 -0.31 -2.11 5.40
CA PHE A 22 -1.76 -1.96 5.25
C PHE A 22 -2.52 -2.12 6.57
N LEU A 23 -2.15 -3.13 7.37
CA LEU A 23 -2.77 -3.35 8.67
C LEU A 23 -2.60 -2.13 9.59
N CYS A 24 -1.44 -1.46 9.51
CA CYS A 24 -1.17 -0.22 10.23
C CYS A 24 -2.15 0.91 9.86
N LEU A 25 -2.38 1.11 8.55
CA LEU A 25 -3.25 2.15 7.99
C LEU A 25 -4.76 1.90 8.20
N ASP A 26 -5.16 0.69 8.58
CA ASP A 26 -6.57 0.35 8.83
C ASP A 26 -6.88 0.21 10.32
N LYS A 27 -5.99 -0.42 11.10
CA LYS A 27 -6.27 -0.74 12.51
C LYS A 27 -5.69 0.25 13.52
N TYR A 28 -4.63 0.96 13.17
CA TYR A 28 -3.85 1.73 14.14
C TYR A 28 -3.78 3.22 13.81
N SER A 29 -4.14 3.63 12.59
CA SER A 29 -4.34 5.04 12.28
C SER A 29 -5.71 5.50 12.78
N ARG A 30 -5.76 6.72 13.32
CA ARG A 30 -7.03 7.42 13.68
C ARG A 30 -7.88 7.81 12.47
N LEU A 31 -7.37 7.56 11.27
CA LEU A 31 -7.92 7.92 9.98
C LEU A 31 -7.83 6.69 9.09
N LYS A 32 -8.93 6.29 8.46
CA LYS A 32 -8.92 5.18 7.52
C LYS A 32 -8.43 5.68 6.17
N ILE A 33 -7.18 5.34 5.81
CA ILE A 33 -6.58 5.73 4.52
C ILE A 33 -6.74 4.58 3.54
N ILE A 34 -7.43 4.80 2.43
CA ILE A 34 -7.59 3.82 1.34
C ILE A 34 -6.81 4.32 0.12
N HIS A 35 -5.84 3.53 -0.34
CA HIS A 35 -4.94 3.89 -1.45
C HIS A 35 -5.64 3.99 -2.82
N ARG A 36 -6.60 3.09 -3.09
CA ARG A 36 -7.41 2.98 -4.34
C ARG A 36 -6.66 2.65 -5.64
N ASP A 37 -5.35 2.81 -5.73
CA ASP A 37 -4.54 2.40 -6.90
C ASP A 37 -3.33 1.54 -6.48
N LEU A 38 -3.60 0.38 -5.89
CA LEU A 38 -2.52 -0.52 -5.46
C LEU A 38 -2.09 -1.43 -6.62
N LYS A 39 -0.84 -1.27 -7.04
CA LYS A 39 -0.21 -2.07 -8.10
C LYS A 39 1.28 -2.21 -7.84
N THR A 40 1.91 -3.19 -8.49
CA THR A 40 3.34 -3.49 -8.30
C THR A 40 4.24 -2.30 -8.59
N SER A 41 3.91 -1.45 -9.58
CA SER A 41 4.67 -0.22 -9.87
C SER A 41 4.61 0.82 -8.76
N ASN A 42 3.62 0.74 -7.87
CA ASN A 42 3.43 1.64 -6.74
C ASN A 42 4.08 1.10 -5.45
N ILE A 43 4.72 -0.07 -5.50
CA ILE A 43 5.54 -0.62 -4.43
C ILE A 43 7.01 -0.36 -4.75
N LEU A 44 7.62 0.57 -4.02
CA LEU A 44 9.03 0.88 -4.14
C LEU A 44 9.83 0.06 -3.13
N LEU A 45 11.04 -0.33 -3.49
CA LEU A 45 12.02 -0.92 -2.58
C LEU A 45 13.11 0.10 -2.32
N ASP A 46 13.44 0.34 -1.05
CA ASP A 46 14.61 1.15 -0.72
C ASP A 46 15.92 0.36 -0.83
N GLY A 47 17.04 0.99 -0.47
CA GLY A 47 18.37 0.38 -0.55
C GLY A 47 18.55 -0.89 0.29
N GLU A 48 17.66 -1.13 1.26
CA GLU A 48 17.65 -2.31 2.12
C GLU A 48 16.59 -3.34 1.69
N LEU A 49 15.89 -3.10 0.57
CA LEU A 49 14.76 -3.87 0.08
C LEU A 49 13.54 -3.84 1.02
N ASN A 50 13.38 -2.77 1.81
CA ASN A 50 12.13 -2.55 2.53
C ASN A 50 11.08 -1.99 1.57
N PRO A 51 9.86 -2.55 1.56
CA PRO A 51 8.79 -2.02 0.72
C PRO A 51 8.26 -0.70 1.28
N LYS A 52 8.00 0.23 0.36
CA LYS A 52 7.33 1.51 0.60
C LYS A 52 6.21 1.66 -0.41
N ILE A 53 5.01 1.92 0.08
CA ILE A 53 3.85 2.23 -0.76
C ILE A 53 4.01 3.67 -1.26
N SER A 54 3.78 3.89 -2.54
CA SER A 54 3.92 5.17 -3.22
C SER A 54 2.68 5.49 -4.06
N ASP A 55 2.57 6.74 -4.51
CA ASP A 55 1.45 7.25 -5.32
C ASP A 55 0.09 7.24 -4.63
N PHE A 56 -0.01 8.05 -3.58
CA PHE A 56 -1.27 8.34 -2.88
C PHE A 56 -2.13 9.38 -3.62
N GLY A 57 -1.88 9.66 -4.91
CA GLY A 57 -2.64 10.67 -5.67
C GLY A 57 -4.14 10.35 -5.78
N THR A 58 -4.47 9.07 -5.73
CA THR A 58 -5.85 8.58 -5.65
C THR A 58 -6.27 8.20 -4.23
N ALA A 59 -5.46 8.44 -3.19
CA ALA A 59 -5.82 8.02 -1.84
C ALA A 59 -7.03 8.83 -1.30
N GLY A 60 -7.81 8.20 -0.43
CA GLY A 60 -8.93 8.85 0.27
C GLY A 60 -8.79 8.65 1.78
N ILE A 61 -9.16 9.68 2.55
CA ILE A 61 -9.24 9.64 4.01
C ILE A 61 -10.72 9.52 4.38
N PHE A 62 -11.05 8.56 5.23
CA PHE A 62 -12.42 8.28 5.65
C PHE A 62 -12.51 8.26 7.18
N GLY A 63 -13.66 8.72 7.69
CA GLY A 63 -13.99 8.65 9.12
C GLY A 63 -14.46 7.25 9.51
N ASP A 64 -14.32 6.90 10.79
CA ASP A 64 -14.68 5.57 11.34
C ASP A 64 -16.14 5.15 11.07
N SER A 65 -17.05 6.11 10.86
CA SER A 65 -18.47 5.83 10.57
C SER A 65 -18.74 5.42 9.12
N GLU A 66 -17.78 5.58 8.20
CA GLU A 66 -17.93 5.23 6.78
C GLU A 66 -17.36 3.85 6.47
N SER A 67 -18.13 2.80 6.80
CA SER A 67 -17.78 1.41 6.44
C SER A 67 -17.73 1.17 4.93
N ARG A 68 -18.41 2.03 4.15
CA ARG A 68 -18.42 2.05 2.68
C ARG A 68 -18.35 3.50 2.20
N PRO A 69 -17.16 4.00 1.86
CA PRO A 69 -17.06 5.33 1.30
C PRO A 69 -17.65 5.37 -0.11
N ASN A 70 -18.78 6.04 -0.27
CA ASN A 70 -19.36 6.32 -1.59
C ASN A 70 -18.53 7.43 -2.25
N THR A 71 -17.77 7.10 -3.28
CA THR A 71 -17.02 8.10 -4.05
C THR A 71 -17.66 8.28 -5.42
N ASN A 72 -18.22 9.45 -5.70
CA ASN A 72 -18.78 9.81 -7.02
C ASN A 72 -17.70 10.00 -8.11
N ARG A 73 -16.43 9.80 -7.78
CA ARG A 73 -15.28 10.01 -8.66
C ARG A 73 -14.62 8.67 -8.95
N ILE A 74 -14.72 8.23 -10.20
CA ILE A 74 -13.97 7.08 -10.73
C ILE A 74 -12.50 7.53 -10.84
N VAL A 75 -11.60 6.81 -10.17
CA VAL A 75 -10.14 7.05 -10.20
C VAL A 75 -9.42 5.71 -10.25
N GLY A 76 -8.33 5.65 -11.02
CA GLY A 76 -7.60 4.42 -11.35
C GLY A 76 -7.23 4.39 -12.84
N THR A 77 -6.38 3.45 -13.25
CA THR A 77 -5.99 3.23 -14.66
C THR A 77 -6.45 1.85 -15.11
#